data_AF-A0AAU6BT84-F1
#
_entry.id   AF-A0AAU6BT84-F1
#
_cell.length_a   1.000
_cell.length_b   1.000
_cell.length_c   1.000
_cell.angle_alpha   90.00
_cell.angle_beta   90.00
_cell.angle_gamma   90.00
#
_symmetry.space_group_name_H-M   'P 1'
#
loop_
_entity.id
_entity.type
_entity.pdbx_description
1 polymer ?
#
loop_
_entity_poly.entity_id
_entity_poly.type
_entity_poly.pdbx_seq_one_letter_code
_entity_poly.pdbx_strand_id
1 'polypeptide(L)'
;MTTKVQEPSPLPASAIPDGCVPWNGEHARVWADAAVPWWVPVRPRRWSVELAVWCALLVVPAVLTTTDLPPELIALLPLQVVWWLWRPELVRLSAPVLVVLVAVRWTELSWPVLVCAALLVLAPVTATELRARARARQRRSVLAAADGITAPLPDADGPVRRGGLFLRFGTVVAVPGVVLLSVSGLWADHRQEAVATGLFLAGLALTLLLSGALGRRRAIALRKAPVPVLRVLVGTDDHEDTVVHATDDTAALRPLFTVATRAAADDKDDEEGAEGKEGKDGDAADLEELLDAPPATGERTPLREAVLYGTPADGAEILLVSAAEKPGEPPVTEWSTGPVRPLAAGAARRRTAREARAEVRAARNRARDEELAATVRAGITVVPVRRWRAGPVDWLAGFLMAQWGCWVIWLVGDPGRWDGGLLFVCGLIGATLVPRKLRWRITADRTGVWLNRLRGPRHVPWDDLRSARREAFELQLRVRDGDHWDLSAPRWPWLQRRRGLIHPYDAVAAELSAMIADPALRPTGESEEKERGRPLWPFAVVLGIAWIGLLVTRWQS
;
A
#
# COMPACT_ATOMS: atom_id res chain seq x y z
N MET A 1 5.19 6.70 -30.69
CA MET A 1 3.95 5.91 -30.57
C MET A 1 3.98 4.82 -31.61
N THR A 2 4.43 3.63 -31.23
CA THR A 2 4.24 2.40 -32.01
C THR A 2 3.35 1.51 -31.17
N THR A 3 2.04 1.69 -31.30
CA THR A 3 1.05 0.74 -30.77
C THR A 3 1.15 -0.52 -31.63
N LYS A 4 2.13 -1.39 -31.34
CA LYS A 4 2.03 -2.78 -31.79
C LYS A 4 0.81 -3.33 -31.07
N VAL A 5 -0.30 -3.46 -31.79
CA VAL A 5 -1.44 -4.26 -31.34
C VAL A 5 -0.89 -5.67 -31.21
N GLN A 6 -0.53 -6.07 -29.99
CA GLN A 6 -0.19 -7.46 -29.74
C GLN A 6 -1.50 -8.24 -29.84
N GLU A 7 -1.53 -9.24 -30.72
CA GLU A 7 -2.65 -10.16 -30.76
C GLU A 7 -2.77 -10.86 -29.39
N PRO A 8 -3.99 -10.92 -28.82
CA PRO A 8 -4.18 -11.60 -27.55
C PRO A 8 -3.77 -13.07 -27.64
N SER A 9 -3.16 -13.60 -26.59
CA SER A 9 -2.85 -15.04 -26.49
C SER A 9 -4.16 -15.85 -26.52
N PRO A 10 -4.36 -16.75 -27.50
CA PRO A 10 -5.63 -17.44 -27.68
C PRO A 10 -5.84 -18.51 -26.60
N LEU A 11 -7.10 -18.68 -26.19
CA LEU A 11 -7.49 -19.74 -25.28
C LEU A 11 -7.83 -21.00 -26.10
N PRO A 12 -7.35 -22.20 -25.72
CA PRO A 12 -7.71 -23.43 -26.41
C PRO A 12 -9.22 -23.63 -26.45
N ALA A 13 -9.75 -24.06 -27.60
CA ALA A 13 -11.20 -24.28 -27.78
C ALA A 13 -11.78 -25.27 -26.77
N SER A 14 -10.99 -26.25 -26.31
CA SER A 14 -11.38 -27.22 -25.27
C SER A 14 -11.64 -26.60 -23.89
N ALA A 15 -11.14 -25.39 -23.63
CA ALA A 15 -11.34 -24.66 -22.38
C ALA A 15 -12.52 -23.67 -22.46
N ILE A 16 -13.14 -23.53 -23.63
CA ILE A 16 -14.29 -22.64 -23.86
C ILE A 16 -15.58 -23.46 -23.78
N PRO A 17 -16.49 -23.18 -22.84
CA PRO A 17 -17.78 -23.84 -22.79
C PRO A 17 -18.59 -23.63 -24.07
N ASP A 18 -19.37 -24.64 -24.46
CA ASP A 18 -20.22 -24.57 -25.64
C ASP A 18 -21.21 -23.40 -25.55
N GLY A 19 -21.30 -22.63 -26.64
CA GLY A 19 -22.18 -21.46 -26.72
C GLY A 19 -21.72 -20.23 -25.94
N CYS A 20 -20.49 -20.22 -25.38
CA CYS A 20 -19.97 -19.08 -24.63
C CYS A 20 -19.92 -17.80 -25.48
N VAL A 21 -20.66 -16.77 -25.05
CA VAL A 21 -20.84 -15.52 -25.79
C VAL A 21 -19.67 -14.56 -25.55
N PRO A 22 -19.15 -13.87 -26.57
CA PRO A 22 -18.17 -12.81 -26.37
C PRO A 22 -18.77 -11.60 -25.64
N TRP A 23 -18.12 -11.16 -24.56
CA TRP A 23 -18.48 -9.93 -23.88
C TRP A 23 -17.96 -8.72 -24.67
N ASN A 24 -18.74 -8.31 -25.67
CA ASN A 24 -18.40 -7.19 -26.54
C ASN A 24 -18.50 -5.82 -25.84
N GLY A 25 -17.96 -4.79 -26.51
CA GLY A 25 -17.90 -3.43 -26.01
C GLY A 25 -19.26 -2.76 -25.79
N GLU A 26 -20.34 -3.24 -26.40
CA GLU A 26 -21.70 -2.74 -26.18
C GLU A 26 -22.26 -3.23 -24.84
N HIS A 27 -22.25 -4.55 -24.63
CA HIS A 27 -22.64 -5.16 -23.35
C HIS A 27 -21.76 -4.64 -22.20
N ALA A 28 -20.47 -4.47 -22.44
CA ALA A 28 -19.53 -3.89 -21.49
C ALA A 28 -19.88 -2.43 -21.13
N ARG A 29 -20.31 -1.61 -22.09
CA ARG A 29 -20.76 -0.23 -21.83
C ARG A 29 -22.03 -0.21 -20.99
N VAL A 30 -23.03 -1.02 -21.34
CA VAL A 30 -24.28 -1.12 -20.55
C VAL A 30 -23.98 -1.53 -19.10
N TRP A 31 -23.07 -2.47 -18.90
CA TRP A 31 -22.63 -2.87 -17.57
C TRP A 31 -21.85 -1.76 -16.83
N ALA A 32 -20.98 -1.03 -17.52
CA ALA A 32 -20.21 0.06 -16.94
C ALA A 32 -21.09 1.27 -16.57
N ASP A 33 -22.11 1.56 -17.37
CA ASP A 33 -23.09 2.63 -17.12
C ASP A 33 -24.03 2.30 -15.94
N ALA A 34 -24.17 1.03 -15.59
CA ALA A 34 -24.90 0.58 -14.40
C ALA A 34 -24.15 0.87 -13.08
N ALA A 35 -22.88 1.27 -13.13
CA ALA A 35 -22.04 1.56 -11.97
C ALA A 35 -22.56 2.71 -11.10
N VAL A 36 -21.99 2.86 -9.90
CA VAL A 36 -22.34 3.95 -8.99
C VAL A 36 -21.72 5.29 -9.41
N PRO A 37 -22.31 6.42 -8.96
CA PRO A 37 -21.72 7.74 -9.12
C PRO A 37 -20.30 7.85 -8.54
N TRP A 38 -19.50 8.77 -9.08
CA TRP A 38 -18.08 8.92 -8.75
C TRP A 38 -17.77 9.25 -7.27
N TRP A 39 -18.73 9.79 -6.52
CA TRP A 39 -18.58 10.13 -5.10
C TRP A 39 -18.80 8.94 -4.17
N VAL A 40 -19.38 7.84 -4.67
CA VAL A 40 -19.60 6.63 -3.89
C VAL A 40 -18.30 5.82 -3.88
N PRO A 41 -17.70 5.52 -2.71
CA PRO A 41 -16.44 4.79 -2.64
C PRO A 41 -16.67 3.31 -3.02
N VAL A 42 -16.22 2.91 -4.22
CA VAL A 42 -16.20 1.51 -4.69
C VAL A 42 -14.84 0.86 -4.48
N ARG A 43 -13.79 1.66 -4.66
CA ARG A 43 -12.37 1.28 -4.52
C ARG A 43 -11.70 2.30 -3.59
N PRO A 44 -11.99 2.29 -2.28
CA PRO A 44 -11.15 3.06 -1.38
C PRO A 44 -9.73 2.53 -1.58
N ARG A 45 -8.78 3.44 -1.82
CA ARG A 45 -7.38 3.03 -1.94
C ARG A 45 -6.98 2.38 -0.62
N ARG A 46 -6.12 1.35 -0.66
CA ARG A 46 -5.66 0.64 0.54
C ARG A 46 -5.20 1.63 1.62
N TRP A 47 -4.38 2.61 1.24
CA TRP A 47 -3.94 3.69 2.14
C TRP A 47 -5.09 4.53 2.70
N SER A 48 -6.21 4.70 1.99
CA SER A 48 -7.36 5.46 2.51
C SER A 48 -8.12 4.67 3.56
N VAL A 49 -8.19 3.34 3.43
CA VAL A 49 -8.76 2.46 4.47
C VAL A 49 -7.82 2.41 5.67
N GLU A 50 -6.52 2.20 5.43
CA GLU A 50 -5.50 2.22 6.49
C GLU A 50 -5.49 3.56 7.21
N LEU A 51 -5.49 4.68 6.48
CA LEU A 51 -5.59 6.02 7.06
C LEU A 51 -6.90 6.20 7.82
N ALA A 52 -8.04 5.73 7.32
CA ALA A 52 -9.30 5.82 8.06
C ALA A 52 -9.27 5.02 9.37
N VAL A 53 -8.65 3.82 9.37
CA VAL A 53 -8.46 3.01 10.57
C VAL A 53 -7.49 3.71 11.54
N TRP A 54 -6.36 4.23 11.06
CA TRP A 54 -5.41 4.99 11.88
C TRP A 54 -6.02 6.27 12.45
N CYS A 55 -6.74 7.04 11.62
CA CYS A 55 -7.48 8.20 12.08
C CYS A 55 -8.54 7.79 13.11
N ALA A 56 -9.27 6.69 12.91
CA ALA A 56 -10.22 6.21 13.90
C ALA A 56 -9.54 5.83 15.22
N LEU A 57 -8.40 5.13 15.16
CA LEU A 57 -7.59 4.77 16.32
C LEU A 57 -7.03 5.98 17.08
N LEU A 58 -6.71 7.07 16.38
CA LEU A 58 -6.22 8.32 17.00
C LEU A 58 -7.37 9.21 17.49
N VAL A 59 -8.51 9.22 16.81
CA VAL A 59 -9.67 10.04 17.15
C VAL A 59 -10.35 9.53 18.42
N VAL A 60 -10.45 8.22 18.63
CA VAL A 60 -11.06 7.65 19.84
C VAL A 60 -10.43 8.20 21.14
N PRO A 61 -9.10 8.09 21.37
CA PRO A 61 -8.47 8.63 22.58
C PRO A 61 -8.46 10.17 22.63
N ALA A 62 -8.31 10.85 21.48
CA ALA A 62 -8.37 12.31 21.42
C ALA A 62 -9.77 12.85 21.81
N VAL A 63 -10.84 12.18 21.39
CA VAL A 63 -12.22 12.58 21.71
C VAL A 63 -12.56 12.22 23.16
N LEU A 64 -12.09 11.07 23.67
CA LEU A 64 -12.22 10.71 25.10
C LEU A 64 -11.60 11.77 26.03
N THR A 65 -10.47 12.35 25.64
CA THR A 65 -9.74 13.33 26.47
C THR A 65 -10.26 14.77 26.34
N THR A 66 -11.03 15.07 25.29
CA THR A 66 -11.43 16.45 24.97
C THR A 66 -12.94 16.69 25.04
N THR A 67 -13.75 15.64 25.17
CA THR A 67 -15.21 15.74 25.15
C THR A 67 -15.87 14.78 26.13
N ASP A 68 -17.02 15.18 26.68
CA ASP A 68 -17.86 14.32 27.55
C ASP A 68 -18.79 13.40 26.75
N LEU A 69 -18.37 12.98 25.55
CA LEU A 69 -19.22 12.14 24.71
C LEU A 69 -19.36 10.73 25.31
N PRO A 70 -20.56 10.11 25.24
CA PRO A 70 -20.74 8.73 25.64
C PRO A 70 -19.75 7.79 24.92
N PRO A 71 -19.12 6.83 25.63
CA PRO A 71 -18.09 5.96 25.07
C PRO A 71 -18.58 5.14 23.87
N GLU A 72 -19.88 4.85 23.81
CA GLU A 72 -20.51 4.15 22.69
C GLU A 72 -20.48 4.98 21.40
N LEU A 73 -20.73 6.30 21.48
CA LEU A 73 -20.66 7.20 20.34
C LEU A 73 -19.22 7.42 19.88
N ILE A 74 -18.30 7.53 20.82
CA ILE A 74 -16.86 7.66 20.52
C ILE A 74 -16.36 6.45 19.73
N ALA A 75 -16.79 5.23 20.09
CA ALA A 75 -16.42 4.02 19.36
C ALA A 75 -17.16 3.88 18.02
N LEU A 76 -18.47 4.14 17.99
CA LEU A 76 -19.31 3.87 16.82
C LEU A 76 -19.14 4.87 15.69
N LEU A 77 -18.89 6.17 15.97
CA LEU A 77 -18.76 7.17 14.91
C LEU A 77 -17.55 6.93 13.99
N PRO A 78 -16.33 6.68 14.49
CA PRO A 78 -15.19 6.32 13.64
C PRO A 78 -15.38 4.97 12.95
N LEU A 79 -15.97 4.01 13.66
CA LEU A 79 -16.25 2.68 13.12
C LEU A 79 -17.28 2.73 11.97
N GLN A 80 -18.27 3.63 12.04
CA GLN A 80 -19.21 3.90 10.96
C GLN A 80 -18.51 4.37 9.68
N VAL A 81 -17.45 5.18 9.80
CA VAL A 81 -16.62 5.60 8.66
C VAL A 81 -15.83 4.42 8.10
N VAL A 82 -15.23 3.60 8.96
CA VAL A 82 -14.53 2.38 8.55
C VAL A 82 -15.48 1.42 7.82
N TRP A 83 -16.69 1.20 8.36
CA TRP A 83 -17.72 0.37 7.73
C TRP A 83 -18.21 0.95 6.42
N TRP A 84 -18.42 2.26 6.33
CA TRP A 84 -18.80 2.89 5.07
C TRP A 84 -17.79 2.63 3.95
N LEU A 85 -16.50 2.77 4.25
CA LEU A 85 -15.43 2.57 3.28
C LEU A 85 -15.21 1.09 2.97
N TRP A 86 -15.15 0.24 4.00
CA TRP A 86 -14.70 -1.14 3.87
C TRP A 86 -15.86 -2.15 3.73
N ARG A 87 -16.95 -1.98 4.48
CA ARG A 87 -18.08 -2.93 4.59
C ARG A 87 -19.43 -2.23 4.64
N PRO A 88 -19.93 -1.73 3.49
CA PRO A 88 -21.23 -1.06 3.42
C PRO A 88 -22.40 -1.96 3.88
N GLU A 89 -22.25 -3.29 3.85
CA GLU A 89 -23.24 -4.20 4.40
C GLU A 89 -23.51 -3.98 5.90
N LEU A 90 -22.49 -3.59 6.67
CA LEU A 90 -22.62 -3.28 8.10
C LEU A 90 -23.33 -1.97 8.35
N VAL A 91 -23.20 -0.99 7.45
CA VAL A 91 -23.83 0.33 7.57
C VAL A 91 -25.36 0.22 7.72
N ARG A 92 -25.98 -0.76 7.06
CA ARG A 92 -27.43 -0.99 7.15
C ARG A 92 -27.87 -1.46 8.54
N LEU A 93 -27.00 -2.17 9.24
CA LEU A 93 -27.24 -2.66 10.59
C LEU A 93 -26.85 -1.60 11.64
N SER A 94 -25.74 -0.90 11.42
CA SER A 94 -25.21 0.09 12.37
C SER A 94 -25.94 1.43 12.33
N ALA A 95 -26.42 1.87 11.17
CA ALA A 95 -27.16 3.12 11.04
C ALA A 95 -28.38 3.22 11.97
N PRO A 96 -29.32 2.24 12.02
CA PRO A 96 -30.46 2.32 12.93
C PRO A 96 -30.02 2.27 14.40
N VAL A 97 -28.98 1.50 14.74
CA VAL A 97 -28.41 1.47 16.10
C VAL A 97 -27.87 2.84 16.49
N LEU A 98 -27.13 3.49 15.59
CA LEU A 98 -26.58 4.83 15.82
C LEU A 98 -27.69 5.88 15.93
N VAL A 99 -28.76 5.79 15.12
CA VAL A 99 -29.93 6.68 15.23
C VAL A 99 -30.63 6.51 16.58
N VAL A 100 -30.88 5.27 17.01
CA VAL A 100 -31.49 4.99 18.32
C VAL A 100 -30.61 5.51 19.45
N LEU A 101 -29.30 5.25 19.39
CA LEU A 101 -28.35 5.72 20.40
C LEU A 101 -28.32 7.25 20.51
N VAL A 102 -28.28 7.95 19.36
CA VAL A 102 -28.34 9.42 19.31
C VAL A 102 -29.68 9.94 19.83
N ALA A 103 -30.80 9.27 19.51
CA ALA A 103 -32.13 9.66 19.99
C ALA A 103 -32.28 9.48 21.51
N VAL A 104 -31.77 8.38 22.07
CA VAL A 104 -31.77 8.12 23.52
C VAL A 104 -30.93 9.15 24.27
N ARG A 105 -29.82 9.60 23.67
CA ARG A 105 -28.88 10.55 24.28
C ARG A 105 -29.09 12.00 23.85
N TRP A 106 -30.19 12.33 23.17
CA TRP A 106 -30.31 13.63 22.48
C TRP A 106 -30.16 14.84 23.43
N THR A 107 -30.58 14.72 24.69
CA THR A 107 -30.47 15.77 25.71
C THR A 107 -29.04 16.02 26.19
N GLU A 108 -28.15 15.02 26.05
CA GLU A 108 -26.74 15.08 26.44
C GLU A 108 -25.85 15.58 25.29
N LEU A 109 -26.40 15.66 24.07
CA LEU A 109 -25.63 15.95 22.85
C LEU A 109 -25.79 17.40 22.43
N SER A 110 -24.66 18.04 22.12
CA SER A 110 -24.67 19.37 21.52
C SER A 110 -25.19 19.30 20.07
N TRP A 111 -25.84 20.39 19.61
CA TRP A 111 -26.37 20.46 18.25
C TRP A 111 -25.33 20.16 17.14
N PRO A 112 -24.03 20.53 17.26
CA PRO A 112 -23.04 20.16 16.24
C PRO A 112 -22.80 18.65 16.18
N VAL A 113 -22.81 17.96 17.34
CA VAL A 113 -22.65 16.51 17.40
C VAL A 113 -23.85 15.82 16.76
N LEU A 114 -25.06 16.32 16.99
CA LEU A 114 -26.28 15.81 16.33
C LEU A 114 -26.20 15.95 14.80
N VAL A 115 -25.75 17.11 14.29
CA VAL A 115 -25.56 17.33 12.85
C VAL A 115 -24.49 16.38 12.29
N CYS A 116 -23.35 16.25 12.95
CA CYS A 116 -22.28 15.34 12.55
C CYS A 116 -22.75 13.88 12.52
N ALA A 117 -23.44 13.43 13.56
CA ALA A 117 -23.99 12.07 13.64
C ALA A 117 -25.02 11.83 12.54
N ALA A 118 -25.92 12.79 12.28
CA ALA A 118 -26.89 12.70 11.19
C ALA A 118 -26.20 12.58 9.82
N LEU A 119 -25.16 13.37 9.55
CA LEU A 119 -24.40 13.29 8.30
C LEU A 119 -23.66 11.95 8.17
N LEU A 120 -23.06 11.44 9.26
CA LEU A 120 -22.38 10.15 9.32
C LEU A 120 -23.32 8.94 9.22
N VAL A 121 -24.62 9.13 9.43
CA VAL A 121 -25.64 8.11 9.14
C VAL A 121 -26.12 8.23 7.69
N LEU A 122 -26.57 9.42 7.29
CA LEU A 122 -27.24 9.64 6.01
C LEU A 122 -26.31 9.39 4.82
N ALA A 123 -25.08 9.91 4.85
CA ALA A 123 -24.15 9.77 3.73
C ALA A 123 -23.73 8.30 3.49
N PRO A 124 -23.36 7.51 4.52
CA PRO A 124 -23.10 6.09 4.34
C PRO A 124 -24.32 5.30 3.88
N VAL A 125 -25.49 5.48 4.51
CA VAL A 125 -26.71 4.73 4.14
C VAL A 125 -27.07 4.98 2.67
N THR A 126 -27.11 6.24 2.24
CA THR A 126 -27.40 6.59 0.85
C THR A 126 -26.38 5.99 -0.12
N ALA A 127 -25.09 6.05 0.21
CA ALA A 127 -24.04 5.41 -0.58
C ALA A 127 -24.23 3.89 -0.68
N THR A 128 -24.60 3.21 0.41
CA THR A 128 -24.81 1.75 0.44
C THR A 128 -26.00 1.32 -0.40
N GLU A 129 -27.10 2.09 -0.38
CA GLU A 129 -28.27 1.85 -1.22
C GLU A 129 -27.96 2.02 -2.70
N LEU A 130 -27.21 3.07 -3.06
CA LEU A 130 -26.74 3.26 -4.43
C LEU A 130 -25.85 2.11 -4.90
N ARG A 131 -24.95 1.61 -4.04
CA ARG A 131 -24.14 0.41 -4.35
C ARG A 131 -25.00 -0.82 -4.55
N ALA A 132 -25.98 -1.07 -3.69
CA ALA A 132 -26.87 -2.23 -3.82
C ALA A 132 -27.67 -2.18 -5.13
N ARG A 133 -28.21 -1.01 -5.50
CA ARG A 133 -28.94 -0.81 -6.77
C ARG A 133 -28.02 -0.97 -7.98
N ALA A 134 -26.80 -0.43 -7.93
CA ALA A 134 -25.82 -0.61 -8.99
C ALA A 134 -25.43 -2.08 -9.18
N ARG A 135 -25.17 -2.82 -8.08
CA ARG A 135 -24.91 -4.27 -8.12
C ARG A 135 -26.04 -5.04 -8.79
N ALA A 136 -27.30 -4.71 -8.45
CA ALA A 136 -28.46 -5.36 -9.05
C ALA A 136 -28.55 -5.09 -10.56
N ARG A 137 -28.31 -3.85 -11.00
CA ARG A 137 -28.29 -3.49 -12.43
C ARG A 137 -27.15 -4.18 -13.19
N GLN A 138 -25.95 -4.19 -12.61
CA GLN A 138 -24.79 -4.89 -13.17
C GLN A 138 -25.03 -6.38 -13.33
N ARG A 139 -25.61 -7.05 -12.32
CA ARG A 139 -25.96 -8.47 -12.43
C ARG A 139 -26.96 -8.74 -13.56
N ARG A 140 -28.00 -7.89 -13.69
CA ARG A 140 -28.97 -8.02 -14.78
C ARG A 140 -28.34 -7.83 -16.15
N SER A 141 -27.43 -6.87 -16.31
CA SER A 141 -26.78 -6.64 -17.60
C SER A 141 -25.83 -7.78 -17.97
N VAL A 142 -25.14 -8.40 -17.02
CA VAL A 142 -24.36 -9.63 -17.28
C VAL A 142 -25.27 -10.77 -17.70
N LEU A 143 -26.35 -11.01 -16.95
CA LEU A 143 -27.27 -12.10 -17.26
C LEU A 143 -27.90 -11.95 -18.64
N ALA A 144 -28.21 -10.71 -19.04
CA ALA A 144 -28.66 -10.41 -20.40
C ALA A 144 -27.55 -10.66 -21.44
N ALA A 145 -26.29 -10.26 -21.16
CA ALA A 145 -25.17 -10.47 -22.07
C ALA A 145 -24.77 -11.95 -22.24
N ALA A 146 -24.97 -12.77 -21.19
CA ALA A 146 -24.73 -14.21 -21.23
C ALA A 146 -25.82 -14.98 -21.98
N ASP A 147 -26.95 -14.34 -22.32
CA ASP A 147 -28.06 -14.92 -23.09
C ASP A 147 -28.54 -16.29 -22.56
N GLY A 148 -28.57 -16.44 -21.23
CA GLY A 148 -28.98 -17.69 -20.57
C GLY A 148 -27.95 -18.83 -20.62
N ILE A 149 -26.80 -18.64 -21.26
CA ILE A 149 -25.73 -19.63 -21.30
C ILE A 149 -25.07 -19.73 -19.92
N THR A 150 -25.06 -20.94 -19.36
CA THR A 150 -24.44 -21.25 -18.07
C THR A 150 -23.60 -22.51 -18.17
N ALA A 151 -22.54 -22.59 -17.38
CA ALA A 151 -21.67 -23.76 -17.31
C ALA A 151 -21.36 -24.12 -15.84
N PRO A 152 -21.12 -25.41 -15.54
CA PRO A 152 -20.57 -25.80 -14.25
C PRO A 152 -19.18 -25.20 -14.07
N LEU A 153 -18.82 -24.89 -12.82
CA LEU A 153 -17.48 -24.40 -12.50
C LEU A 153 -16.44 -25.52 -12.71
N PRO A 154 -15.30 -25.23 -13.34
CA PRO A 154 -14.11 -26.07 -13.22
C PRO A 154 -13.76 -26.27 -11.74
N ASP A 155 -13.49 -27.51 -11.34
CA ASP A 155 -13.13 -27.87 -9.96
C ASP A 155 -14.13 -27.36 -8.88
N ALA A 156 -15.42 -27.62 -9.10
CA ALA A 156 -16.47 -27.23 -8.16
C ALA A 156 -16.34 -27.90 -6.77
N ASP A 157 -15.71 -29.07 -6.71
CA ASP A 157 -15.61 -29.91 -5.50
C ASP A 157 -14.39 -29.58 -4.62
N GLY A 158 -13.47 -28.72 -5.07
CA GLY A 158 -12.30 -28.32 -4.29
C GLY A 158 -12.68 -27.65 -2.95
N PRO A 159 -11.73 -27.51 -2.00
CA PRO A 159 -11.99 -26.83 -0.73
C PRO A 159 -12.20 -25.32 -0.92
N VAL A 160 -13.11 -24.72 -0.13
CA VAL A 160 -13.31 -23.26 -0.11
C VAL A 160 -12.36 -22.64 0.91
N ARG A 161 -11.19 -22.17 0.46
CA ARG A 161 -10.19 -21.51 1.32
C ARG A 161 -10.51 -20.04 1.63
N ARG A 162 -11.42 -19.43 0.86
CA ARG A 162 -11.75 -18.01 0.97
C ARG A 162 -12.33 -17.63 2.34
N GLY A 163 -11.79 -16.55 2.91
CA GLY A 163 -12.25 -15.97 4.16
C GLY A 163 -11.63 -16.56 5.43
N GLY A 164 -10.86 -17.65 5.33
CA GLY A 164 -10.24 -18.30 6.50
C GLY A 164 -9.30 -17.36 7.28
N LEU A 165 -8.45 -16.62 6.57
CA LEU A 165 -7.52 -15.65 7.16
C LEU A 165 -8.26 -14.55 7.95
N PHE A 166 -9.30 -13.96 7.36
CA PHE A 166 -10.11 -12.94 8.01
C PHE A 166 -10.88 -13.46 9.22
N LEU A 167 -11.34 -14.72 9.19
CA LEU A 167 -11.96 -15.35 10.35
C LEU A 167 -10.96 -15.53 11.49
N ARG A 168 -9.74 -16.02 11.21
CA ARG A 168 -8.69 -16.20 12.23
C ARG A 168 -8.29 -14.85 12.86
N PHE A 169 -7.96 -13.85 12.04
CA PHE A 169 -7.61 -12.52 12.56
C PHE A 169 -8.78 -11.85 13.28
N GLY A 170 -9.99 -11.99 12.76
CA GLY A 170 -11.19 -11.48 13.42
C GLY A 170 -11.37 -12.05 14.83
N THR A 171 -11.15 -13.36 15.00
CA THR A 171 -11.18 -14.01 16.32
C THR A 171 -10.08 -13.49 17.24
N VAL A 172 -8.84 -13.37 16.75
CA VAL A 172 -7.71 -12.84 17.54
C VAL A 172 -7.98 -11.41 18.02
N VAL A 173 -8.53 -10.55 17.16
CA VAL A 173 -8.88 -9.16 17.51
C VAL A 173 -10.12 -9.08 18.43
N ALA A 174 -11.05 -10.04 18.34
CA ALA A 174 -12.24 -10.07 19.19
C ALA A 174 -11.90 -10.28 20.67
N VAL A 175 -10.91 -11.14 20.97
CA VAL A 175 -10.51 -11.49 22.35
C VAL A 175 -10.20 -10.26 23.20
N PRO A 176 -9.24 -9.37 22.85
CA PRO A 176 -8.94 -8.20 23.66
C PRO A 176 -10.13 -7.24 23.78
N GLY A 177 -10.94 -7.09 22.73
CA GLY A 177 -12.16 -6.26 22.78
C GLY A 177 -13.17 -6.76 23.80
N VAL A 178 -13.45 -8.07 23.80
CA VAL A 178 -14.37 -8.72 24.76
C VAL A 178 -13.80 -8.68 26.18
N VAL A 179 -12.51 -8.92 26.35
CA VAL A 179 -11.84 -8.84 27.65
C VAL A 179 -12.00 -7.44 28.22
N LEU A 180 -11.65 -6.39 27.48
CA LEU A 180 -11.77 -4.99 27.91
C LEU A 180 -13.20 -4.64 28.32
N LEU A 181 -14.21 -5.05 27.53
CA LEU A 181 -15.61 -4.84 27.87
C LEU A 181 -16.00 -5.54 29.17
N SER A 182 -15.57 -6.79 29.34
CA SER A 182 -15.92 -7.62 30.50
C SER A 182 -15.26 -7.14 31.79
N VAL A 183 -14.01 -6.68 31.71
CA VAL A 183 -13.28 -6.16 32.89
C VAL A 183 -13.51 -4.68 33.14
N SER A 184 -14.18 -3.94 32.25
CA SER A 184 -14.33 -2.48 32.33
C SER A 184 -14.86 -1.98 33.68
N GLY A 185 -15.73 -2.74 34.35
CA GLY A 185 -16.24 -2.40 35.69
C GLY A 185 -15.21 -2.49 36.82
N LEU A 186 -14.08 -3.17 36.61
CA LEU A 186 -12.97 -3.30 37.56
C LEU A 186 -12.01 -2.11 37.53
N TRP A 187 -12.07 -1.28 36.48
CA TRP A 187 -11.18 -0.14 36.27
C TRP A 187 -11.94 1.17 36.49
N ALA A 188 -12.21 1.51 37.75
CA ALA A 188 -13.05 2.66 38.10
C ALA A 188 -12.57 3.97 37.44
N ASP A 189 -11.27 4.21 37.42
CA ASP A 189 -10.67 5.45 36.91
C ASP A 189 -10.57 5.50 35.37
N HIS A 190 -10.60 4.34 34.69
CA HIS A 190 -10.44 4.23 33.23
C HIS A 190 -11.62 3.52 32.54
N ARG A 191 -12.78 3.48 33.21
CA ARG A 191 -13.93 2.69 32.74
C ARG A 191 -14.41 3.12 31.35
N GLN A 192 -14.49 4.44 31.11
CA GLN A 192 -14.95 4.98 29.83
C GLN A 192 -13.98 4.64 28.69
N GLU A 193 -12.68 4.71 28.95
CA GLU A 193 -11.63 4.36 27.99
C GLU A 193 -11.66 2.86 27.64
N ALA A 194 -11.81 2.00 28.66
CA ALA A 194 -11.92 0.56 28.49
C ALA A 194 -13.18 0.17 27.68
N VAL A 195 -14.32 0.81 27.95
CA VAL A 195 -15.57 0.58 27.20
C VAL A 195 -15.44 1.04 25.75
N ALA A 196 -14.98 2.27 25.51
CA ALA A 196 -14.84 2.80 24.15
C ALA A 196 -13.84 1.97 23.32
N THR A 197 -12.68 1.66 23.88
CA THR A 197 -11.65 0.83 23.22
C THR A 197 -12.16 -0.58 22.97
N GLY A 198 -12.82 -1.19 23.96
CA GLY A 198 -13.41 -2.52 23.84
C GLY A 198 -14.48 -2.60 22.75
N LEU A 199 -15.39 -1.62 22.69
CA LEU A 199 -16.42 -1.53 21.65
C LEU A 199 -15.81 -1.33 20.26
N PHE A 200 -14.79 -0.47 20.15
CA PHE A 200 -14.10 -0.22 18.88
C PHE A 200 -13.40 -1.49 18.36
N LEU A 201 -12.65 -2.19 19.21
CA LEU A 201 -11.99 -3.47 18.87
C LEU A 201 -13.01 -4.56 18.50
N ALA A 202 -14.10 -4.69 19.26
CA ALA A 202 -15.18 -5.61 18.94
C ALA A 202 -15.81 -5.29 17.57
N GLY A 203 -15.96 -4.01 17.26
CA GLY A 203 -16.40 -3.51 15.97
C GLY A 203 -15.47 -3.87 14.80
N LEU A 204 -14.16 -3.68 14.98
CA LEU A 204 -13.15 -4.09 14.01
C LEU A 204 -13.13 -5.61 13.81
N ALA A 205 -13.19 -6.37 14.91
CA ALA A 205 -13.29 -7.82 14.87
C ALA A 205 -14.52 -8.29 14.08
N LEU A 206 -15.69 -7.71 14.35
CA LEU A 206 -16.92 -7.98 13.60
C LEU A 206 -16.75 -7.71 12.10
N THR A 207 -16.02 -6.64 11.75
CA THR A 207 -15.71 -6.30 10.35
C THR A 207 -14.92 -7.41 9.68
N LEU A 208 -13.88 -7.92 10.34
CA LEU A 208 -13.03 -9.00 9.82
C LEU A 208 -13.81 -10.32 9.73
N LEU A 209 -14.54 -10.69 10.79
CA LEU A 209 -15.35 -11.91 10.82
C LEU A 209 -16.41 -11.91 9.71
N LEU A 210 -17.15 -10.81 9.56
CA LEU A 210 -18.17 -10.70 8.52
C LEU A 210 -17.54 -10.70 7.11
N SER A 211 -16.36 -10.11 6.95
CA SER A 211 -15.60 -10.20 5.70
C SER A 211 -15.30 -11.64 5.30
N GLY A 212 -14.80 -12.42 6.25
CA GLY A 212 -14.49 -13.83 6.04
C GLY A 212 -15.74 -14.65 5.76
N ALA A 213 -16.80 -14.47 6.56
CA ALA A 213 -18.06 -15.18 6.39
C ALA A 213 -18.76 -14.87 5.06
N LEU A 214 -18.83 -13.58 4.67
CA LEU A 214 -19.43 -13.18 3.40
C LEU A 214 -18.60 -13.66 2.20
N GLY A 215 -17.27 -13.56 2.27
CA GLY A 215 -16.39 -14.09 1.22
C GLY A 215 -16.58 -15.59 1.04
N ARG A 216 -16.64 -16.35 2.14
CA ARG A 216 -16.91 -17.79 2.11
C ARG A 216 -18.29 -18.11 1.56
N ARG A 217 -19.34 -17.39 2.00
CA ARG A 217 -20.70 -17.57 1.51
C ARG A 217 -20.81 -17.31 0.01
N ARG A 218 -20.15 -16.26 -0.50
CA ARG A 218 -20.18 -15.93 -1.94
C ARG A 218 -19.39 -16.96 -2.76
N ALA A 219 -18.24 -17.42 -2.28
CA ALA A 219 -17.47 -18.48 -2.93
C ALA A 219 -18.26 -19.80 -2.99
N ILE A 220 -18.93 -20.19 -1.90
CA ILE A 220 -19.82 -21.35 -1.88
C ILE A 220 -20.99 -21.16 -2.86
N ALA A 221 -21.60 -19.97 -2.89
CA ALA A 221 -22.70 -19.69 -3.80
C ALA A 221 -22.29 -19.81 -5.27
N LEU A 222 -21.06 -19.43 -5.61
CA LEU A 222 -20.51 -19.57 -6.96
C LEU A 222 -20.35 -21.06 -7.38
N ARG A 223 -20.08 -21.97 -6.43
CA ARG A 223 -19.87 -23.40 -6.69
C ARG A 223 -21.15 -24.24 -6.73
N LYS A 224 -22.25 -23.73 -6.17
CA LYS A 224 -23.47 -24.52 -5.94
C LYS A 224 -24.32 -24.79 -7.18
N ALA A 225 -24.20 -23.98 -8.22
CA ALA A 225 -25.05 -24.07 -9.40
C ALA A 225 -24.26 -23.67 -10.64
N PRO A 226 -24.68 -24.09 -11.85
CA PRO A 226 -24.17 -23.55 -13.10
C PRO A 226 -24.28 -22.02 -13.09
N VAL A 227 -23.21 -21.36 -13.55
CA VAL A 227 -23.10 -19.90 -13.54
C VAL A 227 -22.99 -19.35 -14.95
N PRO A 228 -23.39 -18.10 -15.20
CA PRO A 228 -23.23 -17.49 -16.52
C PRO A 228 -21.75 -17.43 -16.91
N VAL A 229 -21.50 -17.66 -18.20
CA VAL A 229 -20.16 -17.64 -18.77
C VAL A 229 -20.04 -16.62 -19.89
N LEU A 230 -18.91 -15.91 -19.92
CA LEU A 230 -18.63 -14.88 -20.91
C LEU A 230 -17.17 -14.97 -21.34
N ARG A 231 -16.89 -14.84 -22.64
CA ARG A 231 -15.51 -14.66 -23.12
C ARG A 231 -15.08 -13.22 -22.86
N VAL A 232 -13.86 -13.04 -22.37
CA VAL A 232 -13.26 -11.75 -22.01
C VAL A 232 -11.77 -11.73 -22.38
N LEU A 233 -11.16 -10.55 -22.34
CA LEU A 233 -9.71 -10.40 -22.36
C LEU A 233 -9.22 -10.07 -20.96
N VAL A 234 -8.08 -10.63 -20.55
CA VAL A 234 -7.46 -10.36 -19.25
C VAL A 234 -6.05 -9.85 -19.44
N GLY A 235 -5.64 -8.93 -18.58
CA GLY A 235 -4.26 -8.49 -18.41
C GLY A 235 -3.99 -8.22 -16.93
N THR A 236 -2.81 -7.70 -16.63
CA THR A 236 -2.36 -7.48 -15.25
C THR A 236 -2.13 -5.99 -15.00
N ASP A 237 -2.55 -5.49 -13.83
CA ASP A 237 -2.27 -4.12 -13.37
C ASP A 237 -0.87 -4.03 -12.73
N ASP A 238 -0.39 -2.82 -12.45
CA ASP A 238 0.88 -2.54 -11.75
C ASP A 238 0.94 -3.16 -10.34
N HIS A 239 -0.18 -3.66 -9.81
CA HIS A 239 -0.30 -4.26 -8.48
C HIS A 239 -0.57 -5.77 -8.57
N GLU A 240 -0.31 -6.39 -9.72
CA GLU A 240 -0.60 -7.80 -10.01
C GLU A 240 -2.09 -8.17 -9.92
N ASP A 241 -2.98 -7.18 -9.79
CA ASP A 241 -4.43 -7.38 -9.89
C ASP A 241 -4.79 -7.71 -11.36
N THR A 242 -5.57 -8.76 -11.57
CA THR A 242 -6.10 -9.09 -12.89
C THR A 242 -7.13 -8.04 -13.33
N VAL A 243 -6.94 -7.49 -14.53
CA VAL A 243 -7.78 -6.49 -15.17
C VAL A 243 -8.56 -7.14 -16.30
N VAL A 244 -9.89 -7.00 -16.28
CA VAL A 244 -10.77 -7.60 -17.28
C VAL A 244 -11.22 -6.56 -18.31
N HIS A 245 -11.15 -6.93 -19.58
CA HIS A 245 -11.48 -6.15 -20.76
C HIS A 245 -12.55 -6.85 -21.61
N ALA A 246 -13.27 -6.07 -22.42
CA ALA A 246 -14.17 -6.59 -23.42
C ALA A 246 -13.38 -7.30 -24.55
N THR A 247 -14.01 -8.27 -25.22
CA THR A 247 -13.33 -9.08 -26.26
C THR A 247 -12.86 -8.29 -27.48
N ASP A 248 -13.50 -7.17 -27.76
CA ASP A 248 -13.18 -6.24 -28.85
C ASP A 248 -12.16 -5.14 -28.44
N ASP A 249 -11.77 -5.07 -27.16
CA ASP A 249 -10.79 -4.10 -26.65
C ASP A 249 -9.35 -4.66 -26.64
N THR A 250 -8.86 -5.07 -27.81
CA THR A 250 -7.51 -5.65 -27.98
C THR A 250 -6.38 -4.66 -27.68
N ALA A 251 -6.67 -3.37 -27.60
CA ALA A 251 -5.71 -2.34 -27.23
C ALA A 251 -5.66 -2.05 -25.70
N ALA A 252 -6.44 -2.80 -24.90
CA ALA A 252 -6.54 -2.64 -23.45
C ALA A 252 -6.89 -1.20 -23.00
N LEU A 253 -7.76 -0.51 -23.74
CA LEU A 253 -8.04 0.92 -23.51
C LEU A 253 -9.19 1.15 -22.51
N ARG A 254 -10.06 0.16 -22.32
CA ARG A 254 -11.33 0.27 -21.60
C ARG A 254 -11.45 -0.89 -20.60
N PRO A 255 -10.64 -0.88 -19.51
CA PRO A 255 -10.76 -1.87 -18.46
C PRO A 255 -12.13 -1.76 -17.78
N LEU A 256 -12.80 -2.89 -17.57
CA LEU A 256 -14.14 -2.98 -16.99
C LEU A 256 -14.07 -3.01 -15.46
N PHE A 257 -13.24 -3.91 -14.92
CA PHE A 257 -13.04 -4.06 -13.49
C PHE A 257 -11.69 -4.71 -13.20
N THR A 258 -11.27 -4.63 -11.93
CA THR A 258 -10.11 -5.36 -11.43
C THR A 258 -10.54 -6.38 -10.38
N VAL A 259 -9.79 -7.46 -10.29
CA VAL A 259 -9.98 -8.52 -9.31
C VAL A 259 -8.62 -9.09 -8.92
N ALA A 260 -8.36 -9.23 -7.62
CA ALA A 260 -7.21 -10.00 -7.17
C ALA A 260 -7.52 -11.48 -7.39
N THR A 261 -6.66 -12.19 -8.11
CA THR A 261 -6.79 -13.61 -8.40
C THR A 261 -5.57 -14.39 -7.90
N ARG A 262 -5.70 -15.71 -7.77
CA ARG A 262 -4.60 -16.65 -7.49
C ARG A 262 -4.79 -17.88 -8.37
N ALA A 263 -3.72 -18.37 -8.98
CA ALA A 263 -3.75 -19.58 -9.78
C ALA A 263 -4.03 -20.80 -8.90
N ALA A 264 -4.79 -21.77 -9.41
CA ALA A 264 -5.07 -23.02 -8.70
C ALA A 264 -3.83 -23.94 -8.56
N ALA A 265 -2.81 -23.74 -9.39
CA ALA A 265 -1.62 -24.60 -9.46
C ALA A 265 -0.50 -24.23 -8.46
N ASP A 266 -0.44 -22.98 -7.98
CA ASP A 266 0.59 -22.52 -7.03
C ASP A 266 0.49 -23.19 -5.64
N ASP A 267 -0.57 -23.95 -5.37
CA ASP A 267 -0.87 -24.48 -4.04
C ASP A 267 -0.36 -25.92 -3.81
N LYS A 268 0.33 -26.56 -4.77
CA LYS A 268 0.92 -27.90 -4.55
C LYS A 268 2.34 -27.87 -3.97
N ASP A 269 3.06 -26.77 -4.13
CA ASP A 269 4.46 -26.67 -3.67
C ASP A 269 4.58 -26.03 -2.27
N ASP A 270 3.51 -25.44 -1.73
CA ASP A 270 3.51 -24.78 -0.41
C ASP A 270 3.20 -25.72 0.78
N GLU A 271 2.82 -26.99 0.55
CA GLU A 271 2.38 -27.92 1.63
C GLU A 271 3.43 -28.98 2.06
N GLU A 272 4.61 -29.05 1.43
CA GLU A 272 5.75 -29.88 1.90
C GLU A 272 6.83 -29.05 2.61
N GLY A 273 6.47 -28.32 3.67
CA GLY A 273 7.46 -27.52 4.42
C GLY A 273 7.09 -27.14 5.84
N ALA A 274 5.99 -27.65 6.39
CA ALA A 274 5.48 -27.22 7.69
C ALA A 274 5.97 -28.09 8.88
N GLU A 275 7.11 -28.78 8.76
CA GLU A 275 7.80 -29.35 9.93
C GLU A 275 9.33 -29.18 9.79
N GLY A 276 9.86 -28.19 10.52
CA GLY A 276 11.27 -28.17 10.94
C GLY A 276 12.25 -27.41 10.06
N LYS A 277 12.33 -26.08 10.23
CA LYS A 277 13.60 -25.37 10.48
C LYS A 277 13.35 -23.91 10.83
N GLU A 278 13.76 -23.54 12.04
CA GLU A 278 14.09 -22.16 12.37
C GLU A 278 15.15 -21.65 11.38
N GLY A 279 14.74 -20.74 10.50
CA GLY A 279 15.60 -20.03 9.56
C GLY A 279 15.07 -18.63 9.38
N LYS A 280 15.58 -17.72 10.20
CA LYS A 280 15.43 -16.26 10.06
C LYS A 280 15.92 -15.81 8.66
N ASP A 281 15.27 -14.77 8.16
CA ASP A 281 15.74 -13.85 7.10
C ASP A 281 15.42 -14.18 5.62
N GLY A 282 14.21 -14.71 5.32
CA GLY A 282 13.70 -14.84 3.94
C GLY A 282 12.55 -13.88 3.59
N ASP A 283 11.47 -13.90 4.38
CA ASP A 283 10.19 -13.27 3.99
C ASP A 283 10.15 -11.73 4.01
N ALA A 284 11.14 -11.08 4.62
CA ALA A 284 11.23 -9.62 4.63
C ALA A 284 11.80 -9.06 3.31
N ALA A 285 12.70 -9.82 2.66
CA ALA A 285 13.36 -9.40 1.42
C ALA A 285 12.40 -9.42 0.22
N ASP A 286 11.52 -10.43 0.14
CA ASP A 286 10.52 -10.55 -0.95
C ASP A 286 9.41 -9.48 -0.83
N LEU A 287 9.08 -9.07 0.41
CA LEU A 287 8.13 -7.99 0.65
C LEU A 287 8.74 -6.61 0.36
N GLU A 288 10.04 -6.43 0.59
CA GLU A 288 10.80 -5.23 0.26
C GLU A 288 11.00 -5.14 -1.27
N GLU A 289 11.25 -6.26 -1.97
CA GLU A 289 11.32 -6.31 -3.44
C GLU A 289 9.97 -5.99 -4.12
N LEU A 290 8.83 -6.42 -3.53
CA LEU A 290 7.48 -6.05 -4.00
C LEU A 290 7.09 -4.59 -3.70
N LEU A 291 7.66 -3.98 -2.66
CA LEU A 291 7.40 -2.58 -2.29
C LEU A 291 8.35 -1.60 -3.00
N ASP A 292 9.56 -2.05 -3.35
CA ASP A 292 10.59 -1.30 -4.06
C ASP A 292 10.63 -1.58 -5.56
N ALA A 293 9.82 -2.52 -6.07
CA ALA A 293 9.61 -2.68 -7.50
C ALA A 293 9.12 -1.34 -8.08
N PRO A 294 9.92 -0.68 -8.94
CA PRO A 294 9.41 0.50 -9.64
C PRO A 294 8.17 0.06 -10.42
N PRO A 295 7.10 0.89 -10.49
CA PRO A 295 5.97 0.57 -11.37
C PRO A 295 6.58 0.30 -12.73
N ALA A 296 6.37 -0.91 -13.27
CA ALA A 296 7.04 -1.36 -14.47
C ALA A 296 6.79 -0.33 -15.58
N THR A 297 7.74 0.59 -15.77
CA THR A 297 7.77 1.47 -16.92
C THR A 297 8.32 0.65 -18.06
N GLY A 298 7.54 -0.30 -18.54
CA GLY A 298 7.93 -1.27 -19.55
C GLY A 298 6.70 -2.08 -19.94
N GLU A 299 6.33 -1.97 -21.21
CA GLU A 299 5.35 -2.75 -21.99
C GLU A 299 4.17 -3.36 -21.23
N ARG A 300 2.94 -2.89 -21.55
CA ARG A 300 1.70 -3.50 -21.05
C ARG A 300 1.75 -5.01 -21.24
N THR A 301 1.48 -5.75 -20.16
CA THR A 301 1.37 -7.21 -20.20
C THR A 301 0.47 -7.63 -21.37
N PRO A 302 0.88 -8.60 -22.19
CA PRO A 302 0.08 -9.04 -23.32
C PRO A 302 -1.30 -9.50 -22.85
N LEU A 303 -2.35 -9.11 -23.58
CA LEU A 303 -3.71 -9.54 -23.29
C LEU A 303 -3.83 -11.04 -23.54
N ARG A 304 -4.60 -11.73 -22.70
CA ARG A 304 -4.88 -13.16 -22.80
C ARG A 304 -6.38 -13.36 -22.95
N GLU A 305 -6.80 -14.26 -23.83
CA GLU A 305 -8.20 -14.67 -23.86
C GLU A 305 -8.55 -15.44 -22.58
N ALA A 306 -9.74 -15.20 -22.04
CA ALA A 306 -10.24 -15.92 -20.88
C ALA A 306 -11.75 -16.15 -20.93
N VAL A 307 -12.21 -17.15 -20.19
CA VAL A 307 -13.62 -17.35 -19.88
C VAL A 307 -13.86 -16.91 -18.44
N LEU A 308 -14.82 -16.01 -18.28
CA LEU A 308 -15.31 -15.55 -17.00
C LEU A 308 -16.51 -16.40 -16.57
N TYR A 309 -16.44 -16.93 -15.35
CA TYR A 309 -17.53 -17.65 -14.69
C TYR A 309 -18.11 -16.80 -13.56
N GLY A 310 -19.42 -16.53 -13.62
CA GLY A 310 -20.16 -15.79 -12.59
C GLY A 310 -20.76 -14.47 -13.06
N THR A 311 -21.43 -13.76 -12.15
CA THR A 311 -22.04 -12.46 -12.43
C THR A 311 -21.21 -11.30 -11.87
N PRO A 312 -20.26 -10.72 -12.62
CA PRO A 312 -19.42 -9.64 -12.13
C PRO A 312 -20.28 -8.43 -11.78
N ALA A 313 -20.10 -7.97 -10.55
CA ALA A 313 -20.70 -6.77 -9.98
C ALA A 313 -19.81 -6.34 -8.80
N ASP A 314 -19.97 -5.11 -8.31
CA ASP A 314 -19.26 -4.67 -7.09
C ASP A 314 -19.40 -5.68 -5.94
N GLY A 315 -18.28 -6.22 -5.46
CA GLY A 315 -18.26 -7.21 -4.38
C GLY A 315 -18.51 -8.67 -4.79
N ALA A 316 -18.73 -8.96 -6.07
CA ALA A 316 -18.95 -10.32 -6.56
C ALA A 316 -17.68 -11.18 -6.51
N GLU A 317 -17.88 -12.50 -6.53
CA GLU A 317 -16.82 -13.49 -6.76
C GLU A 317 -16.94 -14.01 -8.18
N ILE A 318 -15.78 -14.26 -8.78
CA ILE A 318 -15.67 -14.82 -10.12
C ILE A 318 -14.55 -15.86 -10.16
N LEU A 319 -14.57 -16.68 -11.20
CA LEU A 319 -13.48 -17.55 -11.61
C LEU A 319 -13.11 -17.18 -13.05
N LEU A 320 -11.81 -17.12 -13.33
CA LEU A 320 -11.29 -16.90 -14.68
C LEU A 320 -10.54 -18.15 -15.13
N VAL A 321 -10.79 -18.57 -16.37
CA VAL A 321 -9.95 -19.57 -17.05
C VAL A 321 -9.28 -18.85 -18.20
N SER A 322 -8.00 -18.52 -18.05
CA SER A 322 -7.24 -17.72 -19.01
C SER A 322 -6.23 -18.55 -19.79
N ALA A 323 -5.88 -18.09 -20.99
CA ALA A 323 -4.75 -18.63 -21.72
C ALA A 323 -3.47 -18.50 -20.87
N ALA A 324 -2.56 -19.44 -21.04
CA ALA A 324 -1.27 -19.39 -20.36
C ALA A 324 -0.47 -18.15 -20.77
N GLU A 325 0.41 -17.70 -19.89
CA GLU A 325 1.31 -16.58 -20.18
C GLU A 325 2.34 -16.95 -21.26
N LYS A 326 2.79 -18.22 -21.26
CA LYS A 326 3.69 -18.75 -22.28
C LYS A 326 2.94 -19.64 -23.27
N PRO A 327 3.26 -19.55 -24.58
CA PRO A 327 2.66 -20.41 -25.59
C PRO A 327 2.93 -21.90 -25.31
N GLY A 328 1.90 -22.74 -25.40
CA GLY A 328 2.01 -24.20 -25.27
C GLY A 328 1.79 -24.74 -23.85
N GLU A 329 1.66 -23.89 -22.84
CA GLU A 329 1.28 -24.27 -21.48
C GLU A 329 -0.25 -24.45 -21.35
N PRO A 330 -0.72 -25.28 -20.39
CA PRO A 330 -2.15 -25.48 -20.15
C PRO A 330 -2.83 -24.20 -19.67
N PRO A 331 -4.15 -24.04 -19.93
CA PRO A 331 -4.89 -22.87 -19.46
C PRO A 331 -4.86 -22.77 -17.93
N VAL A 332 -4.73 -21.54 -17.43
CA VAL A 332 -4.62 -21.26 -16.00
C VAL A 332 -6.01 -20.98 -15.45
N THR A 333 -6.38 -21.70 -14.39
CA THR A 333 -7.61 -21.44 -13.63
C THR A 333 -7.28 -20.54 -12.45
N GLU A 334 -7.83 -19.34 -12.48
CA GLU A 334 -7.58 -18.26 -11.52
C GLU A 334 -8.83 -18.00 -10.67
N TRP A 335 -8.70 -18.22 -9.36
CA TRP A 335 -9.77 -17.93 -8.41
C TRP A 335 -9.67 -16.52 -7.89
N SER A 336 -10.79 -15.80 -7.83
CA SER A 336 -10.83 -14.54 -7.13
C SER A 336 -10.47 -14.73 -5.65
N THR A 337 -9.46 -14.00 -5.18
CA THR A 337 -9.06 -13.88 -3.77
C THR A 337 -9.61 -12.59 -3.15
N GLY A 338 -9.86 -11.58 -3.98
CA GLY A 338 -10.53 -10.33 -3.64
C GLY A 338 -11.91 -10.17 -4.29
N PRO A 339 -12.72 -9.19 -3.87
CA PRO A 339 -13.98 -8.87 -4.53
C PRO A 339 -13.75 -8.21 -5.90
N VAL A 340 -14.67 -8.42 -6.85
CA VAL A 340 -14.72 -7.65 -8.10
C VAL A 340 -14.91 -6.16 -7.82
N ARG A 341 -14.05 -5.32 -8.41
CA ARG A 341 -14.05 -3.86 -8.24
C ARG A 341 -14.28 -3.16 -9.58
N PRO A 342 -15.52 -2.71 -9.88
CA PRO A 342 -15.83 -1.98 -11.09
C PRO A 342 -14.98 -0.71 -11.26
N LEU A 343 -14.51 -0.48 -12.48
CA LEU A 343 -13.88 0.77 -12.88
C LEU A 343 -14.93 1.66 -13.55
N ALA A 344 -15.09 2.89 -13.04
CA ALA A 344 -15.93 3.87 -13.72
C ALA A 344 -15.36 4.17 -15.12
N ALA A 345 -16.21 4.38 -16.12
CA ALA A 345 -15.76 4.71 -17.48
C ALA A 345 -14.83 5.94 -17.55
N GLY A 346 -15.02 6.92 -16.66
CA GLY A 346 -14.14 8.07 -16.51
C GLY A 346 -12.80 7.79 -15.78
N ALA A 347 -12.66 6.65 -15.11
CA ALA A 347 -11.42 6.22 -14.49
C ALA A 347 -10.42 5.71 -15.54
N ALA A 348 -10.88 4.95 -16.55
CA ALA A 348 -10.07 4.52 -17.68
C ALA A 348 -9.44 5.70 -18.44
N ARG A 349 -10.25 6.72 -18.80
CA ARG A 349 -9.74 7.95 -19.43
C ARG A 349 -8.74 8.71 -18.57
N ARG A 350 -8.95 8.72 -17.25
CA ARG A 350 -8.03 9.37 -16.30
C ARG A 350 -6.74 8.58 -16.14
N ARG A 351 -6.79 7.25 -16.23
CA ARG A 351 -5.63 6.36 -16.18
C ARG A 351 -4.75 6.56 -17.40
N THR A 352 -5.29 6.47 -18.61
CA THR A 352 -4.52 6.72 -19.85
C THR A 352 -3.94 8.14 -19.89
N ALA A 353 -4.69 9.14 -19.46
CA ALA A 353 -4.16 10.51 -19.35
C ALA A 353 -3.05 10.64 -18.29
N ARG A 354 -3.10 9.86 -17.21
CA ARG A 354 -2.05 9.84 -16.18
C ARG A 354 -0.80 9.12 -16.65
N GLU A 355 -0.94 7.99 -17.33
CA GLU A 355 0.15 7.25 -17.97
C GLU A 355 0.86 8.15 -18.98
N ALA A 356 0.13 8.77 -19.92
CA ALA A 356 0.71 9.72 -20.87
C ALA A 356 1.43 10.90 -20.18
N ARG A 357 0.84 11.46 -19.11
CA ARG A 357 1.50 12.51 -18.31
C ARG A 357 2.69 11.98 -17.51
N ALA A 358 2.71 10.72 -17.11
CA ALA A 358 3.81 10.08 -16.38
C ALA A 358 4.98 9.82 -17.33
N GLU A 359 4.71 9.31 -18.52
CA GLU A 359 5.71 9.12 -19.59
C GLU A 359 6.36 10.45 -19.98
N VAL A 360 5.54 11.49 -20.25
CA VAL A 360 6.07 12.83 -20.56
C VAL A 360 6.90 13.37 -19.40
N ARG A 361 6.48 13.16 -18.15
CA ARG A 361 7.26 13.56 -16.97
C ARG A 361 8.55 12.75 -16.83
N ALA A 362 8.52 11.46 -17.10
CA ALA A 362 9.68 10.57 -17.03
C ALA A 362 10.69 10.91 -18.12
N ALA A 363 10.25 11.15 -19.35
CA ALA A 363 11.08 11.63 -20.45
C ALA A 363 11.72 12.99 -20.12
N ARG A 364 10.93 13.93 -19.58
CA ARG A 364 11.45 15.24 -19.14
C ARG A 364 12.45 15.12 -18.00
N ASN A 365 12.20 14.25 -17.03
CA ASN A 365 13.13 14.01 -15.93
C ASN A 365 14.43 13.40 -16.44
N ARG A 366 14.37 12.37 -17.31
CA ARG A 366 15.54 11.77 -17.96
C ARG A 366 16.38 12.81 -18.71
N ALA A 367 15.74 13.63 -19.55
CA ALA A 367 16.43 14.71 -20.27
C ALA A 367 17.10 15.71 -19.31
N ARG A 368 16.45 16.04 -18.18
CA ARG A 368 17.02 16.93 -17.16
C ARG A 368 18.18 16.28 -16.41
N ASP A 369 18.09 14.99 -16.11
CA ASP A 369 19.13 14.23 -15.43
C ASP A 369 20.36 14.08 -16.35
N GLU A 370 20.15 13.91 -17.65
CA GLU A 370 21.19 13.92 -18.69
C GLU A 370 21.85 15.30 -18.82
N GLU A 371 21.07 16.39 -18.87
CA GLU A 371 21.58 17.77 -18.89
C GLU A 371 22.39 18.09 -17.63
N LEU A 372 21.90 17.64 -16.47
CA LEU A 372 22.63 17.77 -15.20
C LEU A 372 23.95 16.99 -15.24
N ALA A 373 23.93 15.74 -15.73
CA ALA A 373 25.14 14.94 -15.84
C ALA A 373 26.16 15.55 -16.82
N ALA A 374 25.71 16.22 -17.87
CA ALA A 374 26.58 16.92 -18.83
C ALA A 374 27.18 18.21 -18.24
N THR A 375 26.35 19.04 -17.59
CA THR A 375 26.80 20.28 -16.93
C THR A 375 27.78 20.01 -15.80
N VAL A 376 27.52 18.98 -14.98
CA VAL A 376 28.44 18.54 -13.92
C VAL A 376 29.74 18.01 -14.52
N ARG A 377 29.70 17.15 -15.56
CA ARG A 377 30.92 16.68 -16.24
C ARG A 377 31.80 17.82 -16.76
N ALA A 378 31.19 18.84 -17.38
CA ALA A 378 31.92 20.00 -17.88
C ALA A 378 32.51 20.89 -16.77
N GLY A 379 31.92 20.90 -15.57
CA GLY A 379 32.35 21.70 -14.43
C GLY A 379 33.22 20.98 -13.40
N ILE A 380 33.50 19.69 -13.56
CA ILE A 380 34.34 18.94 -12.61
C ILE A 380 35.80 19.41 -12.76
N THR A 381 36.31 20.00 -11.69
CA THR A 381 37.73 20.23 -11.49
C THR A 381 38.36 19.05 -10.74
N VAL A 382 39.51 18.59 -11.22
CA VAL A 382 40.30 17.56 -10.53
C VAL A 382 40.91 18.18 -9.29
N VAL A 383 40.53 17.68 -8.12
CA VAL A 383 40.97 18.15 -6.79
C VAL A 383 41.65 16.97 -6.09
N PRO A 384 42.68 17.19 -5.24
CA PRO A 384 43.36 16.12 -4.52
C PRO A 384 42.42 15.21 -3.72
N VAL A 385 41.43 15.78 -3.02
CA VAL A 385 40.41 15.03 -2.27
C VAL A 385 39.06 15.75 -2.41
N ARG A 386 38.00 15.03 -2.77
CA ARG A 386 36.65 15.60 -2.89
C ARG A 386 35.75 15.15 -1.73
N ARG A 387 34.92 16.06 -1.22
CA ARG A 387 34.15 15.85 0.02
C ARG A 387 32.72 16.32 -0.14
N TRP A 388 31.79 15.47 0.28
CA TRP A 388 30.38 15.81 0.43
C TRP A 388 29.95 15.56 1.87
N ARG A 389 29.07 16.43 2.39
CA ARG A 389 28.62 16.40 3.78
C ARG A 389 27.14 16.75 3.87
N ALA A 390 26.50 16.29 4.94
CA ALA A 390 25.16 16.71 5.33
C ALA A 390 25.02 18.24 5.32
N GLY A 391 23.97 18.72 4.65
CA GLY A 391 23.66 20.13 4.51
C GLY A 391 22.60 20.63 5.50
N PRO A 392 22.23 21.91 5.44
CA PRO A 392 21.20 22.49 6.31
C PRO A 392 19.83 21.80 6.20
N VAL A 393 19.50 21.25 5.03
CA VAL A 393 18.26 20.48 4.82
C VAL A 393 18.25 19.19 5.65
N ASP A 394 19.40 18.53 5.77
CA ASP A 394 19.53 17.31 6.56
C ASP A 394 19.46 17.61 8.05
N TRP A 395 20.00 18.75 8.46
CA TRP A 395 19.87 19.26 9.83
C TRP A 395 18.42 19.58 10.19
N LEU A 396 17.69 20.26 9.30
CA LEU A 396 16.28 20.53 9.49
C LEU A 396 15.47 19.23 9.55
N ALA A 397 15.73 18.28 8.66
CA ALA A 397 15.04 16.98 8.67
C ALA A 397 15.32 16.20 9.96
N GLY A 398 16.58 16.18 10.43
CA GLY A 398 16.95 15.56 11.71
C GLY A 398 16.30 16.24 12.91
N PHE A 399 16.23 17.58 12.90
CA PHE A 399 15.53 18.36 13.93
C PHE A 399 14.03 18.03 13.97
N LEU A 400 13.35 18.01 12.82
CA LEU A 400 11.93 17.68 12.74
C LEU A 400 11.65 16.24 13.21
N MET A 401 12.55 15.30 12.88
CA MET A 401 12.44 13.91 13.35
C MET A 401 12.58 13.81 14.88
N ALA A 402 13.53 14.53 15.47
CA ALA A 402 13.71 14.59 16.93
C ALA A 402 12.51 15.27 17.62
N GLN A 403 12.02 16.39 17.07
CA GLN A 403 10.83 17.08 17.57
C GLN A 403 9.59 16.19 17.52
N TRP A 404 9.41 15.42 16.44
CA TRP A 404 8.30 14.48 16.30
C TRP A 404 8.38 13.37 17.36
N GLY A 405 9.58 12.82 17.61
CA GLY A 405 9.79 11.87 18.71
C GLY A 405 9.39 12.44 20.08
N CYS A 406 9.79 13.69 20.38
CA CYS A 406 9.36 14.37 21.60
C CYS A 406 7.84 14.56 21.66
N TRP A 407 7.20 14.91 20.54
CA TRP A 407 5.75 15.11 20.50
C TRP A 407 4.98 13.81 20.72
N VAL A 408 5.45 12.69 20.16
CA VAL A 408 4.86 11.35 20.38
C VAL A 408 4.94 10.97 21.85
N ILE A 409 6.07 11.22 22.52
CA ILE A 409 6.16 11.02 23.98
C ILE A 409 5.11 11.85 24.69
N TRP A 410 5.00 13.14 24.37
CA TRP A 410 4.04 14.04 25.03
C TRP A 410 2.59 13.61 24.85
N LEU A 411 2.22 13.13 23.66
CA LEU A 411 0.86 12.73 23.32
C LEU A 411 0.43 11.41 23.98
N VAL A 412 1.37 10.48 24.16
CA VAL A 412 1.13 9.20 24.85
C VAL A 412 1.19 9.47 26.34
N GLY A 413 0.03 9.73 26.98
CA GLY A 413 -0.16 10.15 28.39
C GLY A 413 0.66 9.38 29.43
N ASP A 414 0.02 8.56 30.28
CA ASP A 414 0.70 7.59 31.14
C ASP A 414 0.92 6.29 30.35
N PRO A 415 2.14 6.05 29.82
CA PRO A 415 2.36 4.90 28.97
C PRO A 415 2.30 3.62 29.81
N GLY A 416 1.37 2.73 29.49
CA GLY A 416 1.39 1.37 30.00
C GLY A 416 2.71 0.67 29.64
N ARG A 417 2.99 -0.49 30.26
CA ARG A 417 4.27 -1.22 30.04
C ARG A 417 4.56 -1.52 28.56
N TRP A 418 3.52 -1.75 27.76
CA TRP A 418 3.63 -1.99 26.31
C TRP A 418 3.91 -0.72 25.52
N ASP A 419 3.23 0.39 25.83
CA ASP A 419 3.47 1.69 25.19
C ASP A 419 4.87 2.20 25.52
N GLY A 420 5.32 2.02 26.77
CA GLY A 420 6.68 2.30 27.19
C GLY A 420 7.71 1.46 26.42
N GLY A 421 7.44 0.18 26.19
CA GLY A 421 8.27 -0.71 25.36
C GLY A 421 8.36 -0.25 23.90
N LEU A 422 7.24 0.13 23.30
CA LEU A 422 7.19 0.64 21.93
C LEU A 422 7.94 1.98 21.81
N LEU A 423 7.71 2.92 22.73
CA LEU A 423 8.41 4.21 22.80
C LEU A 423 9.92 4.03 23.00
N PHE A 424 10.33 3.06 23.81
CA PHE A 424 11.73 2.71 23.98
C PHE A 424 12.36 2.22 22.68
N VAL A 425 11.72 1.27 21.99
CA VAL A 425 12.22 0.74 20.71
C VAL A 425 12.26 1.83 19.64
N CYS A 426 11.19 2.62 19.49
CA CYS A 426 11.15 3.73 18.53
C CYS A 426 12.24 4.77 18.80
N GLY A 427 12.49 5.08 20.08
CA GLY A 427 13.56 6.00 20.47
C GLY A 427 14.95 5.47 20.18
N LEU A 428 15.21 4.18 20.41
CA LEU A 428 16.48 3.54 20.05
C LEU A 428 16.71 3.56 18.53
N ILE A 429 15.66 3.27 17.75
CA ILE A 429 15.72 3.38 16.28
C ILE A 429 16.04 4.84 15.90
N GLY A 430 15.33 5.82 16.46
CA GLY A 430 15.62 7.24 16.25
C GLY A 430 17.06 7.63 16.61
N ALA A 431 17.58 7.11 17.73
CA ALA A 431 18.95 7.33 18.19
C ALA A 431 20.02 6.83 17.21
N THR A 432 19.72 5.82 16.41
CA THR A 432 20.64 5.34 15.37
C THR A 432 20.48 6.07 14.04
N LEU A 433 19.25 6.45 13.66
CA LEU A 433 18.96 7.10 12.38
C LEU A 433 19.34 8.59 12.35
N VAL A 434 19.11 9.32 13.45
CA VAL A 434 19.37 10.76 13.53
C VAL A 434 20.85 11.09 13.32
N PRO A 435 21.83 10.41 13.95
CA PRO A 435 23.25 10.63 13.68
C PRO A 435 23.65 10.32 12.23
N ARG A 436 23.10 9.26 11.63
CA ARG A 436 23.34 8.92 10.21
C ARG A 436 22.92 10.09 9.31
N LYS A 437 21.74 10.68 9.54
CA LYS A 437 21.27 11.84 8.76
C LYS A 437 22.07 13.12 9.00
N LEU A 438 22.40 13.44 10.25
CA LEU A 438 23.02 14.72 10.58
C LEU A 438 24.50 14.81 10.20
N ARG A 439 25.19 13.66 10.10
CA ARG A 439 26.66 13.59 10.00
C ARG A 439 27.15 12.65 8.90
N TRP A 440 26.32 12.33 7.91
CA TRP A 440 26.80 11.60 6.75
C TRP A 440 27.89 12.42 6.04
N ARG A 441 28.89 11.70 5.55
CA ARG A 441 30.02 12.24 4.81
C ARG A 441 30.48 11.21 3.80
N ILE A 442 30.71 11.68 2.59
CA ILE A 442 31.32 10.92 1.51
C ILE A 442 32.65 11.63 1.19
N THR A 443 33.75 10.90 1.20
CA THR A 443 35.07 11.42 0.80
C THR A 443 35.59 10.56 -0.34
N ALA A 444 35.89 11.16 -1.49
CA ALA A 444 36.51 10.48 -2.62
C ALA A 444 38.00 10.81 -2.68
N ASP A 445 38.82 9.77 -2.85
CA ASP A 445 40.27 9.85 -3.04
C ASP A 445 40.72 9.00 -4.24
N ARG A 446 42.03 8.90 -4.46
CA ARG A 446 42.60 8.10 -5.55
C ARG A 446 42.23 6.61 -5.48
N THR A 447 42.11 6.06 -4.27
CA THR A 447 41.89 4.63 -4.06
C THR A 447 40.42 4.23 -4.13
N GLY A 448 39.51 5.15 -3.83
CA GLY A 448 38.09 4.87 -3.84
C GLY A 448 37.26 5.93 -3.13
N VAL A 449 36.13 5.49 -2.59
CA VAL A 449 35.18 6.32 -1.86
C VAL A 449 35.08 5.81 -0.43
N TRP A 450 35.27 6.72 0.53
CA TRP A 450 35.07 6.50 1.95
C TRP A 450 33.67 6.95 2.37
N LEU A 451 32.92 6.01 2.93
CA LEU A 451 31.56 6.20 3.41
C LEU A 451 31.54 6.15 4.93
N ASN A 452 30.98 7.18 5.57
CA ASN A 452 30.82 7.16 7.02
C ASN A 452 29.64 6.25 7.45
N ARG A 453 29.88 5.20 8.24
CA ARG A 453 28.84 4.36 8.85
C ARG A 453 28.85 4.49 10.38
N LEU A 454 27.79 3.99 11.03
CA LEU A 454 27.67 3.95 12.49
C LEU A 454 28.90 3.31 13.17
N ARG A 455 29.35 2.16 12.66
CA ARG A 455 30.47 1.38 13.22
C ARG A 455 31.86 1.88 12.79
N GLY A 456 31.95 2.75 11.79
CA GLY A 456 33.23 3.26 11.29
C GLY A 456 33.19 3.64 9.81
N PRO A 457 34.25 4.27 9.29
CA PRO A 457 34.37 4.55 7.86
C PRO A 457 34.60 3.26 7.08
N ARG A 458 33.93 3.11 5.94
CA ARG A 458 34.10 2.00 5.01
C ARG A 458 34.69 2.51 3.71
N HIS A 459 35.80 1.90 3.28
CA HIS A 459 36.37 2.14 1.97
C HIS A 459 35.67 1.28 0.93
N VAL A 460 35.31 1.87 -0.20
CA VAL A 460 34.81 1.19 -1.39
C VAL A 460 35.74 1.54 -2.55
N PRO A 461 36.52 0.58 -3.08
CA PRO A 461 37.38 0.81 -4.23
C PRO A 461 36.60 1.30 -5.45
N TRP A 462 37.24 2.11 -6.31
CA TRP A 462 36.60 2.59 -7.54
C TRP A 462 36.14 1.45 -8.47
N ASP A 463 36.89 0.35 -8.51
CA ASP A 463 36.60 -0.80 -9.38
C ASP A 463 35.36 -1.59 -8.94
N ASP A 464 34.95 -1.43 -7.68
CA ASP A 464 33.77 -2.07 -7.11
C ASP A 464 32.52 -1.19 -7.20
N LEU A 465 32.66 0.11 -7.51
CA LEU A 465 31.54 1.03 -7.68
C LEU A 465 30.92 0.90 -9.08
N ARG A 466 29.69 0.40 -9.14
CA ARG A 466 28.97 0.19 -10.41
C ARG A 466 28.12 1.38 -10.83
N SER A 467 27.40 1.98 -9.87
CA SER A 467 26.53 3.11 -10.14
C SER A 467 26.29 3.94 -8.89
N ALA A 468 26.22 5.26 -9.06
CA ALA A 468 25.78 6.20 -8.03
C ALA A 468 24.50 6.88 -8.53
N ARG A 469 23.33 6.40 -8.10
CA ARG A 469 22.04 6.94 -8.56
C ARG A 469 21.23 7.43 -7.38
N ARG A 470 20.43 8.47 -7.61
CA ARG A 470 19.35 8.81 -6.67
C ARG A 470 18.08 8.10 -7.11
N GLU A 471 17.50 7.32 -6.22
CA GLU A 471 16.23 6.64 -6.43
C GLU A 471 15.21 7.14 -5.41
N ALA A 472 14.07 7.65 -5.88
CA ALA A 472 13.02 8.23 -5.05
C ALA A 472 13.50 9.23 -3.96
N PHE A 473 13.64 8.77 -2.72
CA PHE A 473 14.05 9.53 -1.54
C PHE A 473 15.43 9.11 -1.01
N GLU A 474 16.24 8.41 -1.80
CA GLU A 474 17.52 7.84 -1.37
C GLU A 474 18.63 8.07 -2.39
N LEU A 475 19.82 8.35 -1.88
CA LEU A 475 21.05 8.27 -2.65
C LEU A 475 21.60 6.85 -2.49
N GLN A 476 21.60 6.07 -3.58
CA GLN A 476 22.06 4.70 -3.61
C GLN A 476 23.41 4.58 -4.32
N LEU A 477 24.37 3.96 -3.65
CA LEU A 477 25.65 3.54 -4.19
C LEU A 477 25.65 2.02 -4.30
N ARG A 478 25.67 1.50 -5.53
CA ARG A 478 25.72 0.06 -5.80
C ARG A 478 27.16 -0.41 -5.92
N VAL A 479 27.51 -1.39 -5.08
CA VAL A 479 28.84 -2.00 -5.00
C VAL A 479 28.80 -3.40 -5.64
N ARG A 480 29.93 -3.87 -6.15
CA ARG A 480 30.14 -5.27 -6.56
C ARG A 480 29.81 -6.20 -5.37
N ASP A 481 29.18 -7.34 -5.65
CA ASP A 481 28.65 -8.33 -4.69
C ASP A 481 27.27 -8.05 -4.06
N GLY A 482 26.47 -7.17 -4.66
CA GLY A 482 25.07 -6.97 -4.27
C GLY A 482 24.86 -6.11 -3.01
N ASP A 483 25.95 -5.72 -2.35
CA ASP A 483 25.92 -4.76 -1.26
C ASP A 483 25.57 -3.35 -1.78
N HIS A 484 24.72 -2.65 -1.04
CA HIS A 484 24.31 -1.30 -1.36
C HIS A 484 24.53 -0.39 -0.15
N TRP A 485 24.85 0.87 -0.42
CA TRP A 485 24.82 1.91 0.57
C TRP A 485 23.74 2.91 0.22
N ASP A 486 22.86 3.14 1.18
CA ASP A 486 21.68 3.97 1.09
C ASP A 486 21.80 5.16 2.05
N LEU A 487 21.30 6.30 1.59
CA LEU A 487 21.16 7.48 2.43
C LEU A 487 19.88 8.20 2.06
N SER A 488 18.99 8.37 3.04
CA SER A 488 17.73 9.07 2.79
C SER A 488 17.98 10.55 2.46
N ALA A 489 17.71 10.92 1.22
CA ALA A 489 17.82 12.23 0.60
C ALA A 489 16.42 12.87 0.50
N PRO A 490 15.95 13.61 1.54
CA PRO A 490 14.64 14.23 1.52
C PRO A 490 14.55 15.23 0.35
N ARG A 491 13.50 15.13 -0.46
CA ARG A 491 13.30 15.98 -1.64
C ARG A 491 12.16 16.96 -1.44
N TRP A 492 12.35 18.19 -1.93
CA TRP A 492 11.28 19.17 -2.06
C TRP A 492 11.09 19.61 -3.52
N PRO A 493 10.46 18.76 -4.37
CA PRO A 493 10.40 18.98 -5.83
C PRO A 493 9.72 20.30 -6.21
N TRP A 494 8.75 20.73 -5.42
CA TRP A 494 8.04 21.99 -5.64
C TRP A 494 8.96 23.21 -5.50
N LEU A 495 9.76 23.27 -4.42
CA LEU A 495 10.67 24.39 -4.16
C LEU A 495 11.80 24.44 -5.19
N GLN A 496 12.30 23.26 -5.57
CA GLN A 496 13.33 23.10 -6.62
C GLN A 496 12.83 23.62 -7.97
N ARG A 497 11.60 23.29 -8.37
CA ARG A 497 11.00 23.79 -9.62
C ARG A 497 10.80 25.30 -9.61
N ARG A 498 10.39 25.87 -8.47
CA ARG A 498 10.13 27.31 -8.36
C ARG A 498 11.40 28.15 -8.36
N ARG A 499 12.50 27.63 -7.81
CA ARG A 499 13.78 28.36 -7.67
C ARG A 499 14.87 27.94 -8.66
N GLY A 500 14.62 26.96 -9.53
CA GLY A 500 15.62 26.45 -10.48
C GLY A 500 16.82 25.76 -9.84
N LEU A 501 16.77 25.43 -8.54
CA LEU A 501 17.91 24.88 -7.80
C LEU A 501 18.10 23.39 -8.09
N ILE A 502 19.36 22.99 -8.32
CA ILE A 502 19.80 21.60 -8.37
C ILE A 502 19.85 21.07 -6.94
N HIS A 503 19.31 19.87 -6.69
CA HIS A 503 19.37 19.27 -5.36
C HIS A 503 20.81 18.84 -5.04
N PRO A 504 21.34 19.10 -3.83
CA PRO A 504 22.71 18.71 -3.47
C PRO A 504 23.00 17.24 -3.76
N TYR A 505 22.05 16.35 -3.47
CA TYR A 505 22.17 14.92 -3.73
C TYR A 505 22.14 14.54 -5.21
N ASP A 506 21.43 15.31 -6.04
CA ASP A 506 21.42 15.09 -7.49
C ASP A 506 22.77 15.47 -8.10
N ALA A 507 23.38 16.55 -7.60
CA ALA A 507 24.74 16.93 -7.94
C ALA A 507 25.76 15.88 -7.47
N VAL A 508 25.66 15.38 -6.23
CA VAL A 508 26.57 14.33 -5.72
C VAL A 508 26.46 13.05 -6.56
N ALA A 509 25.25 12.59 -6.88
CA ALA A 509 25.03 11.40 -7.70
C ALA A 509 25.62 11.57 -9.12
N ALA A 510 25.42 12.74 -9.72
CA ALA A 510 25.95 13.06 -11.04
C ALA A 510 27.49 13.15 -11.03
N GLU A 511 28.10 13.77 -10.00
CA GLU A 511 29.55 13.84 -9.84
C GLU A 511 30.18 12.45 -9.66
N LEU A 512 29.62 11.63 -8.78
CA LEU A 512 30.11 10.27 -8.55
C LEU A 512 29.95 9.40 -9.80
N SER A 513 28.80 9.49 -10.48
CA SER A 513 28.59 8.79 -11.75
C SER A 513 29.58 9.21 -12.83
N ALA A 514 29.93 10.49 -12.90
CA ALA A 514 30.95 10.99 -13.82
C ALA A 514 32.35 10.41 -13.51
N MET A 515 32.75 10.35 -12.23
CA MET A 515 34.04 9.76 -11.81
C MET A 515 34.11 8.23 -11.99
N ILE A 516 32.97 7.56 -11.89
CA ILE A 516 32.86 6.12 -12.20
C ILE A 516 33.05 5.90 -13.70
N ALA A 517 32.39 6.71 -14.54
CA ALA A 517 32.44 6.60 -16.00
C ALA A 517 33.78 7.03 -16.61
N ASP A 518 34.42 8.07 -16.06
CA ASP A 518 35.69 8.62 -16.54
C ASP A 518 36.75 8.62 -15.43
N PRO A 519 37.74 7.71 -15.48
CA PRO A 519 38.82 7.65 -14.51
C PRO A 519 39.69 8.92 -14.44
N ALA A 520 39.74 9.73 -15.50
CA ALA A 520 40.53 10.97 -15.52
C ALA A 520 39.95 12.06 -14.60
N LEU A 521 38.67 11.94 -14.24
CA LEU A 521 37.98 12.87 -13.34
C LEU A 521 38.14 12.51 -11.86
N ARG A 522 38.83 11.40 -11.56
CA ARG A 522 39.01 10.92 -10.18
C ARG A 522 40.01 11.80 -9.41
N PRO A 523 39.84 11.96 -8.09
CA PRO A 523 40.82 12.65 -7.25
C PRO A 523 42.21 12.01 -7.32
N THR A 524 43.26 12.82 -7.30
CA THR A 524 44.65 12.36 -7.47
C THR A 524 45.39 12.11 -6.15
N GLY A 525 44.91 12.70 -5.05
CA GLY A 525 45.51 12.58 -3.72
C GLY A 525 44.93 11.41 -2.91
N GLU A 526 45.64 11.02 -1.87
CA GLU A 526 45.16 10.09 -0.85
C GLU A 526 44.53 10.84 0.32
N SER A 527 43.45 10.30 0.88
CA SER A 527 42.79 10.92 2.03
C SER A 527 43.52 10.59 3.33
N GLU A 528 43.76 11.60 4.17
CA GLU A 528 44.27 11.39 5.53
C GLU A 528 43.21 10.75 6.44
N GLU A 529 43.62 10.12 7.55
CA GLU A 529 42.71 9.47 8.51
C GLU A 529 41.62 10.40 9.05
N LYS A 530 41.94 11.68 9.28
CA LYS A 530 40.97 12.73 9.69
C LYS A 530 39.90 13.01 8.63
N GLU A 531 40.15 12.62 7.38
CA GLU A 531 39.33 12.93 6.21
C GLU A 531 38.40 11.78 5.82
N ARG A 532 38.76 10.55 6.21
CA ARG A 532 38.00 9.30 5.98
C ARG A 532 36.71 9.21 6.79
N GLY A 533 36.58 10.02 7.84
CA GLY A 533 35.37 10.12 8.67
C GLY A 533 35.59 9.58 10.08
N ARG A 534 34.63 9.84 10.98
CA ARG A 534 34.66 9.36 12.36
C ARG A 534 33.44 8.47 12.61
N PRO A 535 33.59 7.40 13.42
CA PRO A 535 32.46 6.55 13.78
C PRO A 535 31.34 7.38 14.41
N LEU A 536 30.10 7.12 14.00
CA LEU A 536 28.93 7.87 14.46
C LEU A 536 28.29 7.28 15.74
N TRP A 537 28.70 6.08 16.15
CA TRP A 537 28.15 5.41 17.35
C TRP A 537 28.21 6.26 18.63
N PRO A 538 29.22 7.13 18.89
CA PRO A 538 29.22 7.92 20.12
C PRO A 538 28.02 8.87 20.20
N PHE A 539 27.60 9.43 19.08
CA PHE A 539 26.40 10.29 19.02
C PHE A 539 25.12 9.48 19.23
N ALA A 540 25.06 8.27 18.68
CA ALA A 540 23.92 7.37 18.89
C ALA A 540 23.78 6.97 20.36
N VAL A 541 24.90 6.70 21.04
CA VAL A 541 24.91 6.40 22.49
C VAL A 541 24.44 7.60 23.30
N VAL A 542 24.95 8.81 23.03
CA VAL A 542 24.50 10.02 23.74
C VAL A 542 23.01 10.28 23.53
N LEU A 543 22.50 10.15 22.29
CA LEU A 543 21.09 10.34 22.01
C LEU A 543 20.22 9.26 22.67
N GLY A 544 20.69 8.01 22.68
CA GLY A 544 20.03 6.89 23.36
C GLY A 544 19.95 7.10 24.87
N ILE A 545 21.03 7.54 25.51
CA ILE A 545 21.05 7.86 26.94
C ILE A 545 20.09 9.02 27.24
N ALA A 546 20.11 10.08 26.44
CA ALA A 546 19.19 11.21 26.60
C ALA A 546 17.72 10.78 26.47
N TRP A 547 17.42 9.90 25.51
CA TRP A 547 16.08 9.34 25.31
C TRP A 547 15.64 8.48 26.49
N ILE A 548 16.51 7.59 26.97
CA ILE A 548 16.24 6.75 28.15
C ILE A 548 16.00 7.62 29.37
N GLY A 549 16.84 8.63 29.60
CA GLY A 549 16.67 9.58 30.69
C GLY A 549 15.31 10.26 30.63
N LEU A 550 14.89 10.70 29.44
CA LEU A 550 13.60 11.36 29.24
C LEU A 550 12.41 10.42 29.47
N LEU A 551 12.49 9.16 29.05
CA LEU A 551 11.50 8.14 29.36
C LEU A 551 11.43 7.85 30.87
N VAL A 552 12.57 7.73 31.54
CA VAL A 552 12.63 7.48 32.99
C VAL A 552 12.06 8.66 33.78
N THR A 553 12.42 9.90 33.42
CA THR A 553 11.85 11.09 34.08
C THR A 553 10.34 11.16 33.90
N ARG A 554 9.83 10.75 32.73
CA ARG A 554 8.38 10.69 32.46
C ARG A 554 7.70 9.57 33.24
N TRP A 555 8.35 8.43 33.42
CA TRP A 555 7.83 7.34 34.26
C TRP A 555 7.82 7.65 35.75
N GLN A 556 8.63 8.62 36.19
CA GLN A 556 8.72 9.04 37.59
C GLN A 556 7.85 10.25 37.92
N SER A 557 7.52 11.08 36.93
CA SER A 557 6.58 12.19 37.02
C SER A 557 5.14 11.72 36.89
#